data_AF-A0A2V7D1I1-F1
#
_entry.id   AF-A0A2V7D1I1-F1
#
_cell.length_a   1.000
_cell.length_b   1.000
_cell.length_c   1.000
_cell.angle_alpha   90.00
_cell.angle_beta   90.00
_cell.angle_gamma   90.00
#
_symmetry.space_group_name_H-M   'P 1'
#
loop_
_entity.id
_entity.type
_entity.pdbx_description
1 polymer ?
#
loop_
_entity_poly.entity_id
_entity_poly.type
_entity_poly.pdbx_seq_one_letter_code
_entity_poly.pdbx_strand_id
1 'polypeptide(L)'
;MRTSMTLALIALMLVLGPLTAAPVAAQGAAPERVVLPTDRTVLPIPEPTYPHSTVFDVRNATPPPRFEVKAPAKAPNILIVLIDDMGFGQSSAFGGP
;
A
#
# COMPACT_ATOMS: atom_id res chain seq x y z
N MET A 1 -28.56 -60.26 10.51
CA MET A 1 -28.83 -59.02 9.76
C MET A 1 -29.36 -57.85 10.62
N ARG A 2 -29.82 -58.05 11.86
CA ARG A 2 -30.43 -56.98 12.68
C ARG A 2 -29.45 -56.09 13.46
N THR A 3 -28.24 -56.57 13.75
CA THR A 3 -27.19 -55.83 14.50
C THR A 3 -26.31 -54.95 13.62
N SER A 4 -26.20 -55.25 12.32
CA SER A 4 -25.41 -54.45 11.38
C SER A 4 -26.12 -53.15 10.97
N MET A 5 -27.46 -53.12 11.08
CA MET A 5 -28.29 -51.99 10.65
C MET A 5 -28.43 -50.92 11.74
N THR A 6 -28.29 -51.28 13.02
CA THR A 6 -28.23 -50.34 14.14
C THR A 6 -26.87 -49.63 14.24
N LEU A 7 -25.76 -50.31 13.92
CA LEU A 7 -24.44 -49.65 13.81
C LEU A 7 -24.42 -48.62 12.67
N ALA A 8 -25.04 -48.94 11.52
CA ALA A 8 -25.13 -48.02 10.39
C ALA A 8 -26.00 -46.79 10.70
N LEU A 9 -27.06 -46.93 11.50
CA LEU A 9 -27.91 -45.80 11.93
C LEU A 9 -27.20 -44.88 12.93
N ILE A 10 -26.39 -45.45 13.83
CA ILE A 10 -25.59 -44.68 14.80
C ILE A 10 -24.45 -43.94 14.08
N ALA A 11 -23.82 -44.56 13.09
CA ALA A 11 -22.82 -43.91 12.24
C ALA A 11 -23.44 -42.77 11.40
N LEU A 12 -24.67 -42.93 10.90
CA LEU A 12 -25.35 -41.89 10.12
C LEU A 12 -25.81 -40.71 10.99
N MET A 13 -26.17 -40.93 12.26
CA MET A 13 -26.47 -39.86 13.21
C MET A 13 -25.23 -39.13 13.75
N LEU A 14 -24.04 -39.73 13.68
CA LEU A 14 -22.78 -39.06 14.04
C LEU A 14 -22.25 -38.13 12.94
N VAL A 15 -22.66 -38.34 11.68
CA VAL A 15 -22.27 -37.50 10.53
C VAL A 15 -23.15 -36.24 10.41
N LEU A 16 -24.24 -36.16 11.19
CA LEU A 16 -25.16 -35.03 11.24
C LEU A 16 -25.19 -34.35 12.63
N GLY A 17 -24.03 -34.26 13.28
CA GLY A 17 -23.79 -33.44 14.47
C GLY A 17 -23.36 -32.01 14.12
N PRO A 18 -23.58 -31.05 15.02
CA PRO A 18 -24.21 -29.77 14.72
C PRO A 18 -23.35 -28.86 13.86
N LEU A 19 -24.03 -28.05 13.04
CA LEU A 19 -23.51 -26.85 12.40
C LEU A 19 -22.94 -25.92 13.48
N THR A 20 -21.69 -26.14 13.88
CA THR A 20 -21.00 -25.30 14.86
C THR A 20 -20.84 -23.92 14.23
N ALA A 21 -21.54 -22.95 14.79
CA ALA A 21 -21.30 -21.54 14.50
C ALA A 21 -19.79 -21.28 14.66
N ALA A 22 -19.10 -21.07 13.54
CA ALA A 22 -17.75 -20.56 13.58
C ALA A 22 -17.80 -19.24 14.36
N PRO A 23 -16.86 -18.98 15.28
CA PRO A 23 -16.79 -17.67 15.89
C PRO A 23 -16.57 -16.69 14.73
N VAL A 24 -17.47 -15.73 14.57
CA VAL A 24 -17.19 -14.54 13.78
C VAL A 24 -16.01 -13.89 14.48
N ALA A 25 -14.79 -14.21 14.02
CA ALA A 25 -13.60 -13.50 14.42
C ALA A 25 -13.90 -12.05 14.10
N ALA A 26 -14.01 -11.21 15.13
CA ALA A 26 -14.21 -9.79 14.97
C ALA A 26 -13.20 -9.31 13.94
N GLN A 27 -13.65 -8.95 12.73
CA GLN A 27 -12.80 -8.31 11.75
C GLN A 27 -12.27 -7.04 12.42
N GLY A 28 -11.03 -7.10 12.92
CA GLY A 28 -10.32 -5.92 13.39
C GLY A 28 -10.38 -4.88 12.28
N ALA A 29 -10.66 -3.62 12.65
CA ALA A 29 -10.75 -2.54 11.70
C ALA A 29 -9.51 -2.56 10.78
N ALA A 30 -9.74 -2.65 9.47
CA ALA A 30 -8.66 -2.60 8.51
C ALA A 30 -7.91 -1.27 8.69
N PRO A 31 -6.57 -1.28 8.61
CA PRO A 31 -5.80 -0.04 8.74
C PRO A 31 -6.26 0.96 7.68
N GLU A 32 -6.42 2.21 8.12
CA GLU A 32 -6.85 3.31 7.26
C GLU A 32 -5.88 3.45 6.08
N ARG A 33 -6.41 3.55 4.85
CA ARG A 33 -5.61 3.51 3.63
C ARG A 33 -4.91 4.84 3.41
N VAL A 34 -3.57 4.82 3.36
CA VAL A 34 -2.76 5.96 2.91
C VAL A 34 -2.99 6.20 1.42
N VAL A 35 -3.44 7.40 1.05
CA VAL A 35 -3.62 7.80 -0.35
C VAL A 35 -2.35 8.52 -0.83
N LEU A 36 -1.68 7.94 -1.82
CA LEU A 36 -0.49 8.54 -2.42
C LEU A 36 -0.89 9.56 -3.50
N PRO A 37 -0.23 10.73 -3.56
CA PRO A 37 -0.43 11.66 -4.66
C PRO A 37 -0.05 11.04 -6.00
N THR A 38 -1.01 11.03 -6.92
CA THR A 38 -0.86 10.39 -8.25
C THR A 38 -0.62 11.43 -9.34
N ASP A 39 -1.08 12.67 -9.14
CA ASP A 39 -0.82 13.77 -10.08
C ASP A 39 0.65 14.22 -9.97
N ARG A 40 1.35 14.13 -11.11
CA ARG A 40 2.76 14.50 -11.26
C ARG A 40 2.96 15.65 -12.25
N THR A 41 1.88 16.34 -12.64
CA THR A 41 1.93 17.50 -13.54
C THR A 41 2.29 18.81 -12.82
N VAL A 42 2.06 18.85 -11.51
CA VAL A 42 2.41 19.98 -10.64
C VAL A 42 3.54 19.56 -9.72
N LEU A 43 4.59 20.38 -9.67
CA LEU A 43 5.72 20.21 -8.76
C LEU A 43 5.74 21.36 -7.74
N PRO A 44 6.17 21.13 -6.49
CA PRO A 44 6.63 19.84 -5.92
C PRO A 44 5.49 18.83 -5.70
N ILE A 45 5.78 17.52 -5.75
CA ILE A 45 4.78 16.47 -5.46
C ILE A 45 4.42 16.53 -3.98
N PRO A 46 3.13 16.65 -3.63
CA PRO A 46 2.71 16.77 -2.24
C PRO A 46 2.98 15.48 -1.45
N GLU A 47 3.08 15.60 -0.13
CA GLU A 47 3.21 14.44 0.75
C GLU A 47 1.86 13.72 0.93
N PRO A 48 1.87 12.39 1.14
CA PRO A 48 0.66 11.66 1.48
C PRO A 48 0.13 12.07 2.86
N THR A 49 -1.19 12.17 2.98
CA THR A 49 -1.84 12.41 4.26
C THR A 49 -1.87 11.12 5.08
N TYR A 50 -1.27 11.14 6.27
CA TYR A 50 -1.32 10.05 7.24
C TYR A 50 -2.38 10.32 8.31
N PRO A 51 -3.10 9.29 8.78
CA PRO A 51 -4.00 9.44 9.92
C PRO A 51 -3.22 9.78 11.18
N HIS A 52 -3.85 10.54 12.08
CA HIS A 52 -3.23 10.91 13.35
C HIS A 52 -3.05 9.68 14.25
N SER A 53 -1.88 9.58 14.90
CA SER A 53 -1.64 8.54 15.90
C SER A 53 -2.56 8.73 17.10
N THR A 54 -3.23 7.65 17.52
CA THR A 54 -4.03 7.59 18.75
C THR A 54 -3.23 7.07 19.95
N VAL A 55 -1.97 6.66 19.73
CA VAL A 55 -1.08 6.17 20.78
C VAL A 55 -0.57 7.34 21.63
N PHE A 56 -0.81 7.26 22.94
CA PHE A 56 -0.48 8.34 23.88
C PHE A 56 1.02 8.42 24.20
N ASP A 57 1.68 7.28 24.44
CA ASP A 57 3.11 7.23 24.70
C ASP A 57 3.89 7.09 23.38
N VAL A 58 4.71 8.10 23.07
CA VAL A 58 5.55 8.16 21.86
C VAL A 58 6.51 6.96 21.73
N ARG A 59 6.93 6.35 22.85
CA ARG A 59 7.83 5.18 22.83
C ARG A 59 7.17 3.95 22.23
N ASN A 60 5.84 3.92 22.24
CA ASN A 60 5.03 2.85 21.69
C ASN A 60 4.43 3.21 20.32
N ALA A 61 4.60 4.46 19.87
CA ALA A 61 4.12 4.92 18.58
C ALA A 61 5.07 4.50 17.46
N THR A 62 4.51 4.05 16.34
CA THR A 62 5.29 3.75 15.14
C THR A 62 5.27 4.96 14.21
N PRO A 63 6.44 5.55 13.85
CA PRO A 63 6.47 6.68 12.94
C PRO A 63 6.04 6.27 11.52
N PRO A 64 5.38 7.16 10.76
CA PRO A 64 5.05 6.88 9.38
C PRO A 64 6.32 6.72 8.54
N PRO A 65 6.25 5.96 7.44
CA PRO A 65 7.38 5.82 6.52
C PRO A 65 7.76 7.19 5.94
N ARG A 66 9.06 7.39 5.69
CA ARG A 66 9.53 8.59 4.99
C ARG A 66 8.92 8.64 3.60
N PHE A 67 8.42 9.80 3.22
CA PHE A 67 7.96 10.04 1.86
C PHE A 67 9.17 10.21 0.94
N GLU A 68 9.22 9.43 -0.13
CA GLU A 68 10.26 9.49 -1.14
C GLU A 68 9.62 9.43 -2.52
N VAL A 69 9.88 10.43 -3.35
CA VAL A 69 9.44 10.45 -4.74
C VAL A 69 10.45 9.69 -5.58
N LYS A 70 10.06 8.51 -6.07
CA LYS A 70 10.85 7.75 -7.04
C LYS A 70 10.39 8.00 -8.47
N ALA A 71 11.34 7.88 -9.39
CA ALA A 71 11.07 7.85 -10.81
C ALA A 71 10.17 6.63 -11.15
N PRO A 72 9.24 6.76 -12.10
CA PRO A 72 8.43 5.64 -12.57
C PRO A 72 9.29 4.51 -13.15
N ALA A 73 8.77 3.28 -13.11
CA ALA A 73 9.42 2.15 -13.77
C ALA A 73 9.61 2.45 -15.27
N LYS A 74 10.80 2.13 -15.80
CA LYS A 74 11.19 2.36 -17.20
C LYS A 74 11.28 3.85 -17.62
N ALA A 75 11.22 4.79 -16.68
CA ALA A 75 11.54 6.18 -17.00
C ALA A 75 13.01 6.30 -17.48
N PRO A 76 13.31 7.17 -18.45
CA PRO A 76 14.68 7.39 -18.89
C PRO A 76 15.50 8.09 -17.80
N ASN A 77 16.82 7.87 -17.82
CA ASN A 77 17.75 8.68 -17.03
C ASN A 77 17.84 10.07 -17.68
N ILE A 78 17.60 11.12 -16.90
CA ILE A 78 17.64 12.52 -17.36
C ILE A 78 18.78 13.23 -16.63
N LEU A 79 19.64 13.91 -17.39
CA LEU A 79 20.65 14.83 -16.86
C LEU A 79 20.24 16.25 -17.25
N ILE A 80 20.01 17.12 -16.26
CA ILE A 80 19.72 18.53 -16.48
C ILE A 80 20.96 19.33 -16.11
N VAL A 81 21.49 20.09 -17.06
CA VAL A 81 22.57 21.06 -16.83
C VAL A 81 21.96 22.45 -16.92
N LEU A 82 21.88 23.13 -15.78
CA LEU A 82 21.43 24.52 -15.71
C LEU A 82 22.68 25.42 -15.73
N ILE A 83 22.77 26.28 -16.75
CA ILE A 83 23.82 27.30 -16.84
C ILE A 83 23.14 28.64 -16.61
N ASP A 84 23.66 29.38 -15.64
CA ASP A 84 23.11 30.69 -15.27
C ASP A 84 23.45 31.74 -16.34
N ASP A 85 22.51 32.65 -16.59
CA ASP A 85 22.64 33.80 -17.50
C ASP A 85 23.21 33.53 -18.92
N MET A 86 23.18 32.28 -19.37
CA MET A 86 23.66 31.93 -20.71
C MET A 86 22.61 32.28 -21.77
N GLY A 87 22.88 33.30 -22.57
CA GLY A 87 22.08 33.69 -23.71
C GLY A 87 22.33 32.79 -24.93
N PHE A 88 21.32 32.64 -25.80
CA PHE A 88 21.40 31.82 -27.02
C PHE A 88 22.62 32.15 -27.91
N GLY A 89 22.97 33.43 -28.06
CA GLY A 89 24.07 33.88 -28.93
C GLY A 89 25.48 33.63 -28.39
N GLN A 90 25.64 33.09 -27.18
CA GLN A 90 26.95 32.78 -26.62
C GLN A 90 27.51 31.44 -27.06
N SER A 91 26.68 30.52 -27.56
CA SER A 91 27.13 29.23 -28.08
C SER A 91 27.54 29.33 -29.55
N SER A 92 28.67 28.75 -29.91
CA SER A 92 29.10 28.61 -31.32
C SER A 92 28.10 27.84 -32.18
N ALA A 93 27.31 26.94 -31.58
CA ALA A 93 26.22 26.24 -32.26
C ALA A 93 25.12 27.18 -32.80
N PHE A 94 25.04 28.40 -32.25
CA PHE A 94 24.07 29.43 -32.63
C PHE A 94 24.75 30.74 -33.12
N GLY A 95 26.03 30.69 -33.51
CA GLY A 95 26.76 31.83 -34.11
C GLY A 95 27.56 32.70 -33.13
N GLY A 96 27.74 32.25 -31.89
CA GLY A 96 28.68 32.86 -30.93
C GLY A 96 30.16 32.59 -31.28
N PRO A 97 31.10 33.19 -30.51
CA PRO A 97 32.54 33.02 -30.71
C PRO A 97 33.04 31.58 -30.52
#